data_AF-A0A831EQ41-F1
#
_entry.id   AF-A0A831EQ41-F1
#
_cell.length_a   1.000
_cell.length_b   1.000
_cell.length_c   1.000
_cell.angle_alpha   90.00
_cell.angle_beta   90.00
_cell.angle_gamma   90.00
#
_symmetry.space_group_name_H-M   'P 1'
#
loop_
_entity.id
_entity.type
_entity.pdbx_description
1 polymer ?
#
loop_
_entity_poly.entity_id
_entity_poly.type
_entity_poly.pdbx_seq_one_letter_code
_entity_poly.pdbx_strand_id
1 'polypeptide(L)'
;MKSILVATIGTRDLMFQVTTGDWYNIGDDRMKGDILGEQIEVVSDLALTEKSSFREISQYLWENIEYYGDQVKPVILGKLLEDKINDLEKVYLVVTDQNETVKEREKDTLYSGELIKYWLNKLNSDLVVNILYIGRNDENPSNFEKMFRWWQQVWKENIEPQPDQPILLCLKGGVGQASEASRISGLSLYGNDIKFYEFIPTPHDNQKGISSDYTGPFLGTNYLWDRTRQQALQLLERYDYAGLQNLVKPYYEQNKQKWKETYALIKSGVSWNQGQFEDFFQSASFSFNNQQKEQHQQYWWMAYEQAYTAVVRLKQKNTTEAMLHSFRAVEGLIYECLKHEFKDYMVNSEYTYSSLKSSVLTKYPDLSILFVNGTNKTDILLDSRNQQRVIELFINVDLKDWGSAELRNHRNRLSHKLGGISEGELYQAWGKDTYNQKDWEKGILNCLNLITENKFNYLWQGSLFASIHERVRTAIKNYNVV
;
A
#
# COMPACT_ATOMS: atom_id res chain seq x y z
N MET A 1 4.90 -21.58 -6.71
CA MET A 1 4.23 -22.13 -5.52
C MET A 1 2.80 -22.47 -5.93
N LYS A 2 2.31 -23.66 -5.61
CA LYS A 2 0.92 -24.06 -5.91
C LYS A 2 -0.04 -23.31 -4.98
N SER A 3 -1.26 -23.06 -5.43
CA SER A 3 -2.28 -22.28 -4.69
C SER A 3 -3.19 -23.20 -3.87
N ILE A 4 -3.83 -22.64 -2.85
CA ILE A 4 -4.97 -23.27 -2.16
C ILE A 4 -6.25 -22.69 -2.75
N LEU A 5 -7.28 -23.52 -2.99
CA LEU A 5 -8.60 -23.04 -3.38
C LEU A 5 -9.63 -23.33 -2.29
N VAL A 6 -10.48 -22.35 -2.01
CA VAL A 6 -11.59 -22.46 -1.06
C VAL A 6 -12.86 -22.06 -1.79
N ALA A 7 -13.85 -22.96 -1.82
CA ALA A 7 -15.10 -22.75 -2.52
C ALA A 7 -16.30 -23.04 -1.61
N THR A 8 -17.26 -22.12 -1.55
CA THR A 8 -18.58 -22.39 -0.95
C THR A 8 -19.48 -23.06 -1.97
N ILE A 9 -20.15 -24.14 -1.57
CA ILE A 9 -21.03 -24.92 -2.45
C ILE A 9 -22.49 -24.56 -2.18
N GLY A 10 -23.20 -24.22 -3.24
CA GLY A 10 -24.63 -23.95 -3.29
C GLY A 10 -25.39 -25.01 -4.08
N THR A 11 -26.72 -24.92 -4.02
CA THR A 11 -27.61 -25.89 -4.67
C THR A 11 -27.53 -25.85 -6.19
N ARG A 12 -27.06 -24.74 -6.76
CA ARG A 12 -26.97 -24.53 -8.21
C ARG A 12 -25.61 -24.85 -8.81
N ASP A 13 -24.62 -25.24 -8.00
CA ASP A 13 -23.29 -25.53 -8.53
C ASP A 13 -23.23 -26.83 -9.33
N LEU A 14 -24.17 -27.75 -9.10
CA LEU A 14 -24.14 -29.12 -9.63
C LEU A 14 -25.23 -29.37 -10.68
N MET A 15 -24.84 -30.00 -11.79
CA MET A 15 -25.77 -30.47 -12.81
C MET A 15 -25.66 -31.98 -13.00
N PHE A 16 -26.75 -32.56 -13.49
CA PHE A 16 -26.89 -33.97 -13.84
C PHE A 16 -27.26 -34.11 -15.32
N GLN A 17 -26.62 -35.06 -16.01
CA GLN A 17 -26.96 -35.42 -17.37
C GLN A 17 -28.04 -36.50 -17.38
N VAL A 18 -29.24 -36.15 -17.83
CA VAL A 18 -30.35 -37.11 -17.96
C VAL A 18 -30.16 -38.02 -19.17
N THR A 19 -30.97 -39.08 -19.28
CA THR A 19 -30.85 -40.09 -20.35
C THR A 19 -30.93 -39.51 -21.77
N THR A 20 -31.57 -38.36 -21.97
CA THR A 20 -31.61 -37.67 -23.29
C THR A 20 -30.28 -37.04 -23.69
N GLY A 21 -29.34 -36.91 -22.76
CA GLY A 21 -28.04 -36.27 -22.95
C GLY A 21 -27.99 -34.80 -22.55
N ASP A 22 -29.12 -34.19 -22.24
CA ASP A 22 -29.22 -32.81 -21.74
C ASP A 22 -28.76 -32.73 -20.28
N TRP A 23 -28.24 -31.56 -19.89
CA TRP A 23 -27.81 -31.31 -18.52
C TRP A 23 -28.83 -30.44 -17.80
N TYR A 24 -29.23 -30.85 -16.59
CA TYR A 24 -30.16 -30.12 -15.75
C TYR A 24 -29.60 -29.86 -14.35
N ASN A 25 -29.91 -28.69 -13.79
CA ASN A 25 -29.51 -28.33 -12.44
C ASN A 25 -30.31 -29.12 -11.41
N ILE A 26 -29.61 -29.86 -10.53
CA ILE A 26 -30.27 -30.73 -9.56
C ILE A 26 -30.96 -29.95 -8.42
N GLY A 27 -30.69 -28.65 -8.28
CA GLY A 27 -31.19 -27.79 -7.21
C GLY A 27 -31.89 -26.52 -7.68
N ASP A 28 -32.29 -26.45 -8.95
CA ASP A 28 -33.18 -25.39 -9.45
C ASP A 28 -34.65 -25.81 -9.35
N ASP A 29 -35.21 -25.61 -8.15
CA ASP A 29 -36.60 -25.86 -7.79
C ASP A 29 -37.56 -24.71 -8.13
N ARG A 30 -37.08 -23.67 -8.83
CA ARG A 30 -37.88 -22.47 -9.09
C ARG A 30 -38.83 -22.67 -10.27
N MET A 31 -40.13 -22.64 -9.98
CA MET A 31 -41.17 -22.52 -11.01
C MET A 31 -41.44 -21.04 -11.35
N LYS A 32 -41.41 -20.69 -12.64
CA LYS A 32 -41.83 -19.36 -13.14
C LYS A 32 -42.84 -19.54 -14.28
N GLY A 33 -44.13 -19.35 -13.97
CA GLY A 33 -45.19 -19.52 -14.96
C GLY A 33 -45.29 -20.98 -15.41
N ASP A 34 -45.28 -21.22 -16.72
CA ASP A 34 -45.37 -22.56 -17.33
C ASP A 34 -44.01 -23.30 -17.42
N ILE A 35 -42.93 -22.70 -16.91
CA ILE A 35 -41.59 -23.31 -16.91
C ILE A 35 -41.42 -24.13 -15.62
N LEU A 36 -41.41 -25.46 -15.77
CA LEU A 36 -41.03 -26.42 -14.73
C LEU A 36 -39.54 -26.22 -14.38
N GLY A 37 -39.21 -26.34 -13.08
CA GLY A 37 -37.82 -26.22 -12.62
C GLY A 37 -36.96 -27.39 -13.11
N GLU A 38 -35.70 -27.14 -13.47
CA GLU A 38 -34.77 -28.15 -14.02
C GLU A 38 -34.63 -29.40 -13.13
N GLN A 39 -34.79 -29.23 -11.81
CA GLN A 39 -34.78 -30.34 -10.85
C GLN A 39 -35.84 -31.42 -11.16
N ILE A 40 -36.98 -31.06 -11.75
CA ILE A 40 -38.07 -32.00 -12.05
C ILE A 40 -37.65 -33.00 -13.13
N GLU A 41 -36.89 -32.56 -14.13
CA GLU A 41 -36.36 -33.43 -15.19
C GLU A 41 -35.40 -34.47 -14.60
N VAL A 42 -34.56 -34.05 -13.65
CA VAL A 42 -33.64 -34.94 -12.92
C VAL A 42 -34.40 -35.96 -12.08
N VAL A 43 -35.41 -35.52 -11.33
CA VAL A 43 -36.24 -36.41 -10.49
C VAL A 43 -36.98 -37.44 -11.34
N SER A 44 -37.50 -37.03 -12.50
CA SER A 44 -38.19 -37.90 -13.44
C SER A 44 -37.26 -38.97 -14.01
N ASP A 45 -36.06 -38.59 -14.46
CA ASP A 45 -35.07 -39.50 -15.04
C ASP A 45 -34.54 -40.51 -14.01
N LEU A 46 -34.32 -40.07 -12.77
CA LEU A 46 -33.89 -40.94 -11.67
C LEU A 46 -35.03 -41.79 -11.06
N ALA A 47 -36.26 -41.65 -11.54
CA ALA A 47 -37.45 -42.29 -11.00
C ALA A 47 -37.66 -42.05 -9.49
N LEU A 48 -37.29 -40.86 -9.02
CA LEU A 48 -37.48 -40.41 -7.64
C LEU A 48 -38.88 -39.81 -7.45
N THR A 49 -39.23 -39.49 -6.20
CA THR A 49 -40.54 -38.88 -5.92
C THR A 49 -40.51 -37.40 -6.34
N GLU A 50 -41.57 -36.87 -6.97
CA GLU A 50 -41.65 -35.45 -7.39
C GLU A 50 -41.36 -34.43 -6.26
N LYS A 51 -41.50 -34.85 -5.00
CA LYS A 51 -41.21 -34.03 -3.80
C LYS A 51 -39.80 -34.19 -3.24
N SER A 52 -38.93 -34.97 -3.89
CA SER A 52 -37.57 -35.19 -3.42
C SER A 52 -36.81 -33.86 -3.35
N SER A 53 -36.27 -33.59 -2.17
CA SER A 53 -35.47 -32.42 -1.87
C SER A 53 -34.10 -32.49 -2.54
N PHE A 54 -33.42 -31.35 -2.64
CA PHE A 54 -32.05 -31.28 -3.18
C PHE A 54 -31.09 -32.21 -2.40
N ARG A 55 -31.22 -32.26 -1.06
CA ARG A 55 -30.39 -33.14 -0.23
C ARG A 55 -30.65 -34.62 -0.55
N GLU A 56 -31.90 -35.03 -0.75
CA GLU A 56 -32.25 -36.41 -1.08
C GLU A 56 -31.75 -36.80 -2.48
N ILE A 57 -31.91 -35.92 -3.48
CA ILE A 57 -31.43 -36.17 -4.85
C ILE A 57 -29.90 -36.32 -4.87
N SER A 58 -29.19 -35.37 -4.24
CA SER A 58 -27.72 -35.42 -4.17
C SER A 58 -27.20 -36.60 -3.34
N GLN A 59 -27.92 -36.99 -2.28
CA GLN A 59 -27.62 -38.21 -1.53
C GLN A 59 -27.75 -39.46 -2.39
N TYR A 60 -28.86 -39.58 -3.13
CA TYR A 60 -29.10 -40.74 -4.00
C TYR A 60 -28.00 -40.86 -5.06
N LEU A 61 -27.62 -39.76 -5.71
CA LEU A 61 -26.53 -39.73 -6.68
C LEU A 61 -25.18 -40.14 -6.06
N TRP A 62 -24.91 -39.70 -4.82
CA TRP A 62 -23.71 -40.07 -4.08
C TRP A 62 -23.67 -41.55 -3.70
N GLU A 63 -24.78 -42.10 -3.20
CA GLU A 63 -24.90 -43.52 -2.85
C GLU A 63 -24.77 -44.44 -4.08
N ASN A 64 -25.07 -43.91 -5.27
CA ASN A 64 -25.00 -44.61 -6.55
C ASN A 64 -23.90 -44.05 -7.47
N ILE A 65 -22.80 -43.55 -6.89
CA ILE A 65 -21.73 -42.85 -7.61
C ILE A 65 -21.07 -43.69 -8.72
N GLU A 66 -21.04 -45.02 -8.56
CA GLU A 66 -20.47 -45.92 -9.56
C GLU A 66 -21.26 -45.91 -10.88
N TYR A 67 -22.56 -45.61 -10.83
CA TYR A 67 -23.44 -45.55 -11.99
C TYR A 67 -23.54 -44.12 -12.55
N TYR A 68 -23.71 -43.14 -11.66
CA TYR A 68 -24.06 -41.78 -12.05
C TYR A 68 -22.89 -40.79 -11.99
N GLY A 69 -21.72 -41.19 -11.51
CA GLY A 69 -20.61 -40.27 -11.24
C GLY A 69 -20.06 -39.54 -12.46
N ASP A 70 -20.17 -40.11 -13.66
CA ASP A 70 -19.79 -39.45 -14.92
C ASP A 70 -20.88 -38.51 -15.46
N GLN A 71 -22.10 -38.63 -14.95
CA GLN A 71 -23.24 -37.78 -15.31
C GLN A 71 -23.38 -36.58 -14.38
N VAL A 72 -22.42 -36.33 -13.50
CA VAL A 72 -22.46 -35.23 -12.53
C VAL A 72 -21.29 -34.28 -12.75
N LYS A 73 -21.57 -32.98 -12.84
CA LYS A 73 -20.53 -31.96 -13.10
C LYS A 73 -20.79 -30.65 -12.38
N PRO A 74 -19.76 -30.01 -11.77
CA PRO A 74 -19.87 -28.64 -11.30
C PRO A 74 -19.84 -27.66 -12.48
N VAL A 75 -20.93 -26.96 -12.77
CA VAL A 75 -20.99 -26.08 -13.95
C VAL A 75 -20.60 -24.65 -13.66
N ILE A 76 -20.85 -24.15 -12.45
CA ILE A 76 -20.47 -22.77 -12.09
C ILE A 76 -18.96 -22.70 -11.88
N LEU A 77 -18.43 -23.58 -11.02
CA LEU A 77 -17.00 -23.61 -10.67
C LEU A 77 -16.13 -24.41 -11.65
N GLY A 78 -16.73 -25.27 -12.47
CA GLY A 78 -16.02 -26.34 -13.20
C GLY A 78 -14.87 -25.85 -14.06
N LYS A 79 -15.11 -24.79 -14.85
CA LYS A 79 -14.08 -24.24 -15.74
C LYS A 79 -12.86 -23.75 -14.97
N LEU A 80 -13.06 -23.00 -13.88
CA LEU A 80 -11.96 -22.51 -13.04
C LEU A 80 -11.20 -23.67 -12.42
N LEU A 81 -11.91 -24.69 -11.92
CA LEU A 81 -11.30 -25.88 -11.34
C LEU A 81 -10.47 -26.65 -12.36
N GLU A 82 -10.99 -26.88 -13.58
CA GLU A 82 -10.27 -27.48 -14.71
C GLU A 82 -9.02 -26.66 -15.08
N ASP A 83 -9.17 -25.35 -15.28
CA ASP A 83 -8.08 -24.45 -15.67
C ASP A 83 -6.95 -24.39 -14.62
N LYS A 84 -7.28 -24.57 -13.33
CA LYS A 84 -6.34 -24.44 -12.21
C LYS A 84 -5.88 -25.75 -11.61
N ILE A 85 -6.44 -26.89 -12.01
CA ILE A 85 -6.23 -28.19 -11.34
C ILE A 85 -4.75 -28.55 -11.11
N ASN A 86 -3.87 -28.20 -12.07
CA ASN A 86 -2.45 -28.49 -12.01
C ASN A 86 -1.66 -27.51 -11.12
N ASP A 87 -2.20 -26.31 -10.92
CA ASP A 87 -1.63 -25.24 -10.10
C ASP A 87 -2.12 -25.28 -8.65
N LEU A 88 -3.06 -26.18 -8.33
CA LEU A 88 -3.63 -26.34 -6.99
C LEU A 88 -2.85 -27.37 -6.17
N GLU A 89 -2.58 -27.02 -4.92
CA GLU A 89 -2.08 -27.94 -3.90
C GLU A 89 -3.25 -28.62 -3.18
N LYS A 90 -4.24 -27.83 -2.78
CA LYS A 90 -5.39 -28.28 -1.98
C LYS A 90 -6.66 -27.53 -2.37
N VAL A 91 -7.79 -28.22 -2.24
CA VAL A 91 -9.13 -27.64 -2.38
C VAL A 91 -9.90 -27.86 -1.08
N TYR A 92 -10.55 -26.80 -0.59
CA TYR A 92 -11.50 -26.85 0.51
C TYR A 92 -12.90 -26.53 -0.03
N LEU A 93 -13.79 -27.51 0.04
CA LEU A 93 -15.20 -27.36 -0.30
C LEU A 93 -15.99 -27.09 0.98
N VAL A 94 -16.62 -25.93 1.06
CA VAL A 94 -17.42 -25.53 2.21
C VAL A 94 -18.89 -25.80 1.93
N VAL A 95 -19.47 -26.70 2.72
CA VAL A 95 -20.83 -27.22 2.54
C VAL A 95 -21.66 -27.00 3.79
N THR A 96 -22.98 -26.95 3.64
CA THR A 96 -23.90 -26.98 4.79
C THR A 96 -24.29 -28.42 5.12
N ASP A 97 -24.36 -28.73 6.41
CA ASP A 97 -24.82 -30.00 6.96
C ASP A 97 -25.48 -29.73 8.32
N GLN A 98 -26.71 -29.27 8.27
CA GLN A 98 -27.50 -28.83 9.42
C GLN A 98 -28.16 -30.02 10.14
N ASN A 99 -28.44 -29.83 11.43
CA ASN A 99 -29.15 -30.80 12.26
C ASN A 99 -30.55 -31.14 11.70
N GLU A 100 -31.02 -32.37 11.92
CA GLU A 100 -32.28 -32.91 11.35
C GLU A 100 -33.52 -32.07 11.66
N THR A 101 -33.51 -31.34 12.78
CA THR A 101 -34.61 -30.46 13.19
C THR A 101 -34.68 -29.15 12.41
N VAL A 102 -33.67 -28.84 11.59
CA VAL A 102 -33.60 -27.59 10.83
C VAL A 102 -34.28 -27.76 9.49
N LYS A 103 -35.29 -26.92 9.20
CA LYS A 103 -36.08 -26.99 7.96
C LYS A 103 -35.22 -26.84 6.71
N GLU A 104 -34.24 -25.93 6.75
CA GLU A 104 -33.37 -25.62 5.63
C GLU A 104 -32.42 -26.78 5.25
N ARG A 105 -32.33 -27.82 6.09
CA ARG A 105 -31.54 -29.04 5.84
C ARG A 105 -31.89 -29.73 4.51
N GLU A 106 -33.12 -29.62 4.04
CA GLU A 106 -33.56 -30.12 2.73
C GLU A 106 -32.73 -29.56 1.55
N LYS A 107 -32.08 -28.40 1.75
CA LYS A 107 -31.23 -27.72 0.76
C LYS A 107 -29.73 -27.82 1.07
N ASP A 108 -29.34 -28.68 2.01
CA ASP A 108 -27.94 -28.82 2.38
C ASP A 108 -27.05 -29.36 1.28
N THR A 109 -25.83 -28.85 1.23
CA THR A 109 -24.85 -29.12 0.17
C THR A 109 -23.82 -30.18 0.52
N LEU A 110 -24.02 -30.94 1.61
CA LEU A 110 -23.15 -32.05 2.01
C LEU A 110 -22.81 -32.97 0.83
N TYR A 111 -23.83 -33.58 0.24
CA TYR A 111 -23.63 -34.61 -0.78
C TYR A 111 -23.25 -34.03 -2.14
N SER A 112 -23.67 -32.80 -2.46
CA SER A 112 -23.14 -32.10 -3.64
C SER A 112 -21.64 -31.81 -3.50
N GLY A 113 -21.15 -31.50 -2.30
CA GLY A 113 -19.73 -31.38 -2.03
C GLY A 113 -18.97 -32.70 -2.21
N GLU A 114 -19.51 -33.83 -1.75
CA GLU A 114 -18.92 -35.15 -1.97
C GLU A 114 -18.88 -35.52 -3.47
N LEU A 115 -19.94 -35.20 -4.22
CA LEU A 115 -19.99 -35.38 -5.67
C LEU A 115 -18.93 -34.53 -6.41
N ILE A 116 -18.77 -33.26 -6.03
CA ILE A 116 -17.73 -32.37 -6.59
C ILE A 116 -16.34 -32.88 -6.24
N LYS A 117 -16.14 -33.37 -5.01
CA LYS A 117 -14.88 -33.98 -4.58
C LYS A 117 -14.53 -35.21 -5.42
N TYR A 118 -15.51 -36.09 -5.68
CA TYR A 118 -15.32 -37.24 -6.55
C TYR A 118 -14.92 -36.81 -7.97
N TRP A 119 -15.61 -35.82 -8.54
CA TRP A 119 -15.29 -35.27 -9.85
C TRP A 119 -13.87 -34.68 -9.91
N LEU A 120 -13.44 -33.93 -8.88
CA LEU A 120 -12.07 -33.41 -8.77
C LEU A 120 -11.02 -34.52 -8.70
N ASN A 121 -11.28 -35.58 -7.93
CA ASN A 121 -10.36 -36.70 -7.80
C ASN A 121 -10.24 -37.50 -9.12
N LYS A 122 -11.28 -37.52 -9.96
CA LYS A 122 -11.19 -38.06 -11.32
C LYS A 122 -10.30 -37.22 -12.24
N LEU A 123 -10.34 -35.89 -12.11
CA LEU A 123 -9.48 -34.99 -12.87
C LEU A 123 -8.02 -35.03 -12.44
N ASN A 124 -7.79 -35.17 -11.14
CA ASN A 124 -6.46 -35.26 -10.56
C ASN A 124 -6.51 -36.07 -9.25
N SER A 125 -6.06 -37.32 -9.30
CA SER A 125 -6.06 -38.24 -8.15
C SER A 125 -5.13 -37.82 -7.02
N ASP A 126 -4.13 -36.98 -7.31
CA ASP A 126 -3.15 -36.52 -6.34
C ASP A 126 -3.60 -35.23 -5.63
N LEU A 127 -4.72 -34.63 -6.06
CA LEU A 127 -5.25 -33.41 -5.46
C LEU A 127 -5.88 -33.72 -4.11
N VAL A 128 -5.46 -33.00 -3.07
CA VAL A 128 -6.06 -33.10 -1.74
C VAL A 128 -7.33 -32.24 -1.70
N VAL A 129 -8.49 -32.90 -1.56
CA VAL A 129 -9.79 -32.23 -1.46
C VAL A 129 -10.42 -32.49 -0.08
N ASN A 130 -10.57 -31.42 0.69
CA ASN A 130 -11.16 -31.44 2.03
C ASN A 130 -12.56 -30.82 2.01
N ILE A 131 -13.48 -31.35 2.82
CA ILE A 131 -14.81 -30.79 3.01
C ILE A 131 -14.90 -30.18 4.41
N LEU A 132 -15.40 -28.94 4.48
CA LEU A 132 -15.63 -28.19 5.70
C LEU A 132 -17.14 -28.00 5.88
N TYR A 133 -17.64 -28.34 7.06
CA TYR A 133 -19.08 -28.42 7.32
C TYR A 133 -19.56 -27.23 8.15
N ILE A 134 -20.63 -26.58 7.68
CA ILE A 134 -21.36 -25.55 8.43
C ILE A 134 -22.68 -26.15 8.92
N GLY A 135 -22.97 -26.06 10.23
CA GLY A 135 -24.27 -26.41 10.80
C GLY A 135 -24.27 -27.63 11.72
N ARG A 136 -23.16 -28.38 11.80
CA ARG A 136 -23.04 -29.56 12.67
C ARG A 136 -23.01 -29.22 14.17
N ASN A 137 -22.58 -28.01 14.54
CA ASN A 137 -22.58 -27.55 15.93
C ASN A 137 -23.54 -26.35 16.09
N ASP A 138 -24.72 -26.42 15.48
CA ASP A 138 -25.75 -25.37 15.51
C ASP A 138 -25.29 -24.00 14.96
N GLU A 139 -24.30 -24.02 14.06
CA GLU A 139 -23.93 -22.82 13.31
C GLU A 139 -25.03 -22.48 12.29
N ASN A 140 -25.51 -21.23 12.31
CA ASN A 140 -26.53 -20.77 11.38
C ASN A 140 -25.85 -20.06 10.18
N PRO A 141 -25.87 -20.64 8.96
CA PRO A 141 -25.22 -20.06 7.78
C PRO A 141 -25.80 -18.70 7.35
N SER A 142 -27.02 -18.37 7.78
CA SER A 142 -27.67 -17.07 7.54
C SER A 142 -27.33 -16.00 8.58
N ASN A 143 -26.62 -16.35 9.66
CA ASN A 143 -26.19 -15.41 10.69
C ASN A 143 -24.75 -14.97 10.47
N PHE A 144 -24.56 -13.72 10.01
CA PHE A 144 -23.24 -13.17 9.69
C PHE A 144 -22.24 -13.24 10.85
N GLU A 145 -22.63 -12.86 12.08
CA GLU A 145 -21.70 -12.85 13.23
C GLU A 145 -21.26 -14.26 13.63
N LYS A 146 -22.17 -15.24 13.60
CA LYS A 146 -21.81 -16.65 13.81
C LYS A 146 -20.86 -17.14 12.72
N MET A 147 -21.16 -16.82 11.45
CA MET A 147 -20.31 -17.20 10.33
C MET A 147 -18.96 -16.51 10.34
N PHE A 148 -18.87 -15.27 10.79
CA PHE A 148 -17.61 -14.55 10.91
C PHE A 148 -16.68 -15.24 11.90
N ARG A 149 -17.20 -15.63 13.08
CA ARG A 149 -16.43 -16.40 14.08
C ARG A 149 -16.04 -17.79 13.58
N TRP A 150 -16.98 -18.49 12.95
CA TRP A 150 -16.72 -19.80 12.35
C TRP A 150 -15.60 -19.72 11.30
N TRP A 151 -15.68 -18.75 10.38
CA TRP A 151 -14.64 -18.53 9.38
C TRP A 151 -13.30 -18.13 9.97
N GLN A 152 -13.27 -17.28 10.99
CA GLN A 152 -12.02 -16.96 11.69
C GLN A 152 -11.34 -18.21 12.27
N GLN A 153 -12.13 -19.13 12.83
CA GLN A 153 -11.62 -20.39 13.33
C GLN A 153 -11.12 -21.27 12.18
N VAL A 154 -11.92 -21.44 11.13
CA VAL A 154 -11.57 -22.25 9.95
C VAL A 154 -10.31 -21.77 9.26
N TRP A 155 -10.18 -20.45 9.07
CA TRP A 155 -8.97 -19.85 8.51
C TRP A 155 -7.73 -20.15 9.35
N LYS A 156 -7.88 -20.27 10.67
CA LYS A 156 -6.76 -20.43 11.59
C LYS A 156 -6.39 -21.90 11.85
N GLU A 157 -7.38 -22.78 11.84
CA GLU A 157 -7.25 -24.17 12.31
C GLU A 157 -7.35 -25.20 11.19
N ASN A 158 -7.94 -24.86 10.04
CA ASN A 158 -8.17 -25.82 8.96
C ASN A 158 -7.46 -25.46 7.66
N ILE A 159 -7.30 -24.16 7.38
CA ILE A 159 -6.69 -23.66 6.16
C ILE A 159 -5.33 -23.09 6.52
N GLU A 160 -4.28 -23.88 6.32
CA GLU A 160 -2.89 -23.55 6.70
C GLU A 160 -2.04 -23.22 5.46
N PRO A 161 -2.11 -21.99 4.93
CA PRO A 161 -1.27 -21.57 3.81
C PRO A 161 0.19 -21.41 4.28
N GLN A 162 1.13 -21.76 3.41
CA GLN A 162 2.53 -21.35 3.57
C GLN A 162 2.66 -19.82 3.40
N PRO A 163 3.72 -19.19 3.95
CA PRO A 163 3.99 -17.78 3.68
C PRO A 163 3.99 -17.48 2.18
N ASP A 164 3.30 -16.41 1.77
CA ASP A 164 3.13 -15.96 0.38
C ASP A 164 2.39 -16.97 -0.54
N GLN A 165 1.76 -18.00 0.01
CA GLN A 165 0.97 -18.95 -0.78
C GLN A 165 -0.36 -18.33 -1.21
N PRO A 166 -0.66 -18.27 -2.53
CA PRO A 166 -1.92 -17.70 -2.99
C PRO A 166 -3.12 -18.55 -2.56
N ILE A 167 -4.17 -17.86 -2.08
CA ILE A 167 -5.46 -18.46 -1.71
C ILE A 167 -6.51 -17.98 -2.71
N LEU A 168 -7.07 -18.89 -3.50
CA LEU A 168 -8.13 -18.62 -4.46
C LEU A 168 -9.49 -18.82 -3.78
N LEU A 169 -10.33 -17.79 -3.73
CA LEU A 169 -11.58 -17.78 -2.98
C LEU A 169 -12.78 -17.65 -3.92
N CYS A 170 -13.65 -18.67 -3.90
CA CYS A 170 -14.81 -18.81 -4.78
C CYS A 170 -16.10 -18.86 -3.95
N LEU A 171 -16.76 -17.71 -3.76
CA LEU A 171 -17.82 -17.56 -2.76
C LEU A 171 -19.25 -17.49 -3.35
N LYS A 172 -19.41 -17.96 -4.59
CA LYS A 172 -20.68 -17.80 -5.32
C LYS A 172 -21.77 -18.76 -4.84
N GLY A 173 -21.38 -19.97 -4.43
CA GLY A 173 -22.28 -20.95 -3.84
C GLY A 173 -22.58 -20.66 -2.37
N GLY A 174 -23.63 -21.28 -1.84
CA GLY A 174 -23.99 -21.22 -0.43
C GLY A 174 -24.78 -19.97 -0.01
N VAL A 175 -24.82 -19.74 1.30
CA VAL A 175 -25.61 -18.66 1.91
C VAL A 175 -24.80 -17.36 1.91
N GLY A 176 -25.41 -16.28 1.43
CA GLY A 176 -24.73 -14.99 1.22
C GLY A 176 -24.01 -14.45 2.47
N GLN A 177 -24.59 -14.62 3.66
CA GLN A 177 -23.97 -14.20 4.92
C GLN A 177 -22.71 -15.00 5.25
N ALA A 178 -22.69 -16.31 4.98
CA ALA A 178 -21.51 -17.15 5.15
C ALA A 178 -20.41 -16.79 4.15
N SER A 179 -20.78 -16.55 2.89
CA SER A 179 -19.87 -16.09 1.85
C SER A 179 -19.23 -14.73 2.20
N GLU A 180 -20.02 -13.75 2.63
CA GLU A 180 -19.50 -12.43 2.99
C GLU A 180 -18.63 -12.47 4.25
N ALA A 181 -19.01 -13.28 5.24
CA ALA A 181 -18.18 -13.53 6.42
C ALA A 181 -16.81 -14.12 6.05
N SER A 182 -16.75 -15.07 5.12
CA SER A 182 -15.50 -15.63 4.57
C SER A 182 -14.64 -14.54 3.93
N ARG A 183 -15.28 -13.72 3.07
CA ARG A 183 -14.61 -12.64 2.34
C ARG A 183 -13.90 -11.68 3.28
N ILE A 184 -14.61 -11.16 4.29
CA ILE A 184 -14.09 -10.15 5.22
C ILE A 184 -13.05 -10.76 6.16
N SER A 185 -13.32 -11.94 6.73
CA SER A 185 -12.38 -12.61 7.64
C SER A 185 -11.10 -13.03 6.92
N GLY A 186 -11.20 -13.57 5.69
CA GLY A 186 -10.07 -13.97 4.87
C GLY A 186 -9.21 -12.78 4.47
N LEU A 187 -9.82 -11.66 4.02
CA LEU A 187 -9.11 -10.41 3.77
C LEU A 187 -8.39 -9.88 5.01
N SER A 188 -9.02 -10.01 6.18
CA SER A 188 -8.42 -9.54 7.44
C SER A 188 -7.20 -10.37 7.87
N LEU A 189 -7.14 -11.66 7.55
CA LEU A 189 -6.03 -12.53 7.93
C LEU A 189 -4.92 -12.55 6.87
N TYR A 190 -5.30 -12.64 5.60
CA TYR A 190 -4.38 -12.95 4.49
C TYR A 190 -4.13 -11.78 3.54
N GLY A 191 -4.82 -10.64 3.71
CA GLY A 191 -4.55 -9.42 2.94
C GLY A 191 -4.56 -9.65 1.44
N ASN A 192 -3.40 -9.50 0.78
CA ASN A 192 -3.27 -9.61 -0.68
C ASN A 192 -3.05 -11.04 -1.18
N ASP A 193 -2.82 -12.00 -0.27
CA ASP A 193 -2.62 -13.41 -0.65
C ASP A 193 -3.94 -14.06 -1.06
N ILE A 194 -5.07 -13.47 -0.65
CA ILE A 194 -6.41 -13.90 -1.03
C ILE A 194 -6.84 -13.26 -2.35
N LYS A 195 -7.31 -14.11 -3.27
CA LYS A 195 -7.69 -13.75 -4.64
C LYS A 195 -9.10 -14.22 -4.93
N PHE A 196 -9.95 -13.31 -5.36
CA PHE A 196 -11.36 -13.58 -5.64
C PHE A 196 -11.59 -13.87 -7.12
N TYR A 197 -12.52 -14.78 -7.38
CA TYR A 197 -13.06 -15.04 -8.71
C TYR A 197 -14.57 -14.83 -8.72
N GLU A 198 -15.08 -14.27 -9.81
CA GLU A 198 -16.52 -14.10 -10.06
C GLU A 198 -16.91 -14.85 -11.33
N PHE A 199 -18.06 -15.51 -11.30
CA PHE A 199 -18.55 -16.37 -12.37
C PHE A 199 -19.63 -15.67 -13.20
N ILE A 200 -19.58 -15.86 -14.51
CA ILE A 200 -20.51 -15.28 -15.49
C ILE A 200 -21.66 -16.27 -15.68
N PRO A 201 -22.92 -15.89 -15.41
CA PRO A 201 -24.05 -16.80 -15.61
C PRO A 201 -24.22 -17.17 -17.09
N THR A 202 -24.22 -18.47 -17.41
CA THR A 202 -24.37 -18.98 -18.79
C THR A 202 -25.37 -20.15 -18.87
N PRO A 203 -26.66 -19.96 -18.53
CA PRO A 203 -27.62 -21.06 -18.36
C PRO A 203 -27.76 -21.97 -19.59
N HIS A 204 -27.80 -21.39 -20.80
CA HIS A 204 -27.92 -22.17 -22.05
C HIS A 204 -26.70 -23.04 -22.35
N ASP A 205 -25.51 -22.59 -21.96
CA ASP A 205 -24.28 -23.38 -22.12
C ASP A 205 -24.20 -24.45 -21.03
N ASN A 206 -24.65 -24.12 -19.82
CA ASN A 206 -24.73 -25.06 -18.71
C ASN A 206 -25.65 -26.25 -19.04
N GLN A 207 -26.79 -26.02 -19.73
CA GLN A 207 -27.68 -27.09 -20.24
C GLN A 207 -27.01 -28.04 -21.24
N LYS A 208 -25.88 -27.65 -21.83
CA LYS A 208 -25.05 -28.48 -22.72
C LYS A 208 -23.85 -29.09 -22.00
N GLY A 209 -23.76 -28.98 -20.68
CA GLY A 209 -22.63 -29.45 -19.86
C GLY A 209 -21.39 -28.55 -19.93
N ILE A 210 -21.51 -27.35 -20.53
CA ILE A 210 -20.42 -26.38 -20.63
C ILE A 210 -20.41 -25.53 -19.36
N SER A 211 -19.29 -25.53 -18.66
CA SER A 211 -19.12 -24.75 -17.43
C SER A 211 -19.05 -23.25 -17.71
N SER A 212 -19.53 -22.45 -16.75
CA SER A 212 -19.52 -21.00 -16.81
C SER A 212 -18.11 -20.42 -16.86
N ASP A 213 -17.96 -19.34 -17.64
CA ASP A 213 -16.74 -18.53 -17.64
C ASP A 213 -16.60 -17.74 -16.33
N TYR A 214 -15.39 -17.26 -16.06
CA TYR A 214 -15.06 -16.51 -14.85
C TYR A 214 -14.20 -15.29 -15.15
N THR A 215 -14.16 -14.36 -14.19
CA THR A 215 -13.31 -13.17 -14.19
C THR A 215 -12.47 -13.13 -12.91
N GLY A 216 -11.29 -12.51 -12.98
CA GLY A 216 -10.33 -12.41 -11.87
C GLY A 216 -8.90 -12.82 -12.27
N PRO A 217 -7.98 -12.97 -11.30
CA PRO A 217 -8.18 -12.78 -9.87
C PRO A 217 -8.34 -11.30 -9.48
N PHE A 218 -9.18 -11.01 -8.49
CA PHE A 218 -9.28 -9.70 -7.85
C PHE A 218 -8.68 -9.74 -6.44
N LEU A 219 -8.04 -8.66 -5.97
CA LEU A 219 -7.37 -8.61 -4.66
C LEU A 219 -8.30 -8.22 -3.48
N GLY A 220 -9.60 -8.00 -3.72
CA GLY A 220 -10.54 -7.54 -2.69
C GLY A 220 -10.19 -6.17 -2.08
N THR A 221 -9.23 -5.45 -2.66
CA THR A 221 -8.78 -4.10 -2.31
C THR A 221 -9.90 -3.08 -2.19
N ASN A 222 -10.98 -3.27 -2.95
CA ASN A 222 -12.19 -2.46 -2.93
C ASN A 222 -12.89 -2.49 -1.56
N TYR A 223 -12.88 -3.63 -0.88
CA TYR A 223 -13.53 -3.81 0.44
C TYR A 223 -12.79 -3.07 1.54
N LEU A 224 -11.47 -2.95 1.40
CA LEU A 224 -10.62 -2.36 2.43
C LEU A 224 -10.23 -0.91 2.15
N TRP A 225 -10.52 -0.38 0.95
CA TRP A 225 -9.98 0.91 0.52
C TRP A 225 -10.31 2.04 1.48
N ASP A 226 -11.52 2.12 2.01
CA ASP A 226 -11.87 3.21 2.95
C ASP A 226 -10.99 3.20 4.19
N ARG A 227 -10.70 2.02 4.74
CA ARG A 227 -9.79 1.84 5.88
C ARG A 227 -8.34 2.14 5.47
N THR A 228 -7.89 1.59 4.34
CA THR A 228 -6.54 1.84 3.80
C THR A 228 -6.32 3.33 3.54
N ARG A 229 -7.32 4.04 3.01
CA ARG A 229 -7.29 5.48 2.75
C ARG A 229 -7.13 6.26 4.04
N GLN A 230 -7.88 5.92 5.09
CA GLN A 230 -7.71 6.57 6.40
C GLN A 230 -6.30 6.35 6.97
N GLN A 231 -5.77 5.13 6.88
CA GLN A 231 -4.40 4.82 7.30
C GLN A 231 -3.36 5.59 6.46
N ALA A 232 -3.53 5.64 5.14
CA ALA A 232 -2.67 6.39 4.22
C ALA A 232 -2.66 7.89 4.55
N LEU A 233 -3.81 8.47 4.88
CA LEU A 233 -3.90 9.87 5.29
C LEU A 233 -3.21 10.12 6.64
N GLN A 234 -3.33 9.20 7.60
CA GLN A 234 -2.60 9.29 8.88
C GLN A 234 -1.08 9.16 8.69
N LEU A 235 -0.62 8.31 7.77
CA LEU A 235 0.80 8.20 7.42
C LEU A 235 1.30 9.49 6.77
N LEU A 236 0.51 10.10 5.88
CA LEU A 236 0.81 11.41 5.30
C LEU A 236 0.89 12.51 6.37
N GLU A 237 -0.04 12.57 7.32
CA GLU A 237 0.02 13.56 8.42
C GLU A 237 1.35 13.49 9.19
N ARG A 238 1.95 12.30 9.26
CA ARG A 238 3.24 12.03 9.88
C ARG A 238 4.41 12.03 8.90
N TYR A 239 4.21 12.36 7.63
CA TYR A 239 5.22 12.33 6.58
C TYR A 239 5.91 10.96 6.44
N ASP A 240 5.21 9.86 6.76
CA ASP A 240 5.72 8.50 6.63
C ASP A 240 5.47 7.96 5.21
N TYR A 241 6.30 8.41 4.28
CA TYR A 241 6.21 8.00 2.88
C TYR A 241 6.63 6.55 2.63
N ALA A 242 7.49 5.98 3.47
CA ALA A 242 7.90 4.59 3.35
C ALA A 242 6.76 3.65 3.76
N GLY A 243 6.11 3.94 4.90
CA GLY A 243 4.89 3.25 5.32
C GLY A 243 3.76 3.41 4.30
N LEU A 244 3.56 4.62 3.78
CA LEU A 244 2.56 4.90 2.75
C LEU A 244 2.82 4.10 1.47
N GLN A 245 4.08 4.08 1.00
CA GLN A 245 4.46 3.34 -0.20
C GLN A 245 4.14 1.86 -0.08
N ASN A 246 4.46 1.25 1.07
CA ASN A 246 4.16 -0.16 1.33
C ASN A 246 2.66 -0.41 1.40
N LEU A 247 1.91 0.47 2.08
CA LEU A 247 0.47 0.34 2.25
C LEU A 247 -0.29 0.36 0.92
N VAL A 248 0.09 1.24 -0.03
CA VAL A 248 -0.64 1.41 -1.30
C VAL A 248 -0.07 0.58 -2.46
N LYS A 249 1.06 -0.10 -2.26
CA LYS A 249 1.69 -0.95 -3.28
C LYS A 249 0.72 -1.96 -3.94
N PRO A 250 -0.16 -2.67 -3.20
CA PRO A 250 -1.10 -3.60 -3.82
C PRO A 250 -2.09 -2.94 -4.78
N TYR A 251 -2.53 -1.72 -4.46
CA TYR A 251 -3.43 -0.92 -5.30
C TYR A 251 -2.72 -0.44 -6.58
N TYR A 252 -1.44 -0.07 -6.46
CA TYR A 252 -0.60 0.22 -7.62
C TYR A 252 -0.41 -1.02 -8.51
N GLU A 253 -0.16 -2.19 -7.92
CA GLU A 253 0.04 -3.43 -8.69
C GLU A 253 -1.22 -3.86 -9.45
N GLN A 254 -2.39 -3.70 -8.84
CA GLN A 254 -3.68 -4.01 -9.46
C GLN A 254 -4.01 -3.06 -10.63
N ASN A 255 -3.69 -1.76 -10.51
CA ASN A 255 -3.96 -0.79 -11.57
C ASN A 255 -2.80 0.20 -11.72
N LYS A 256 -1.72 -0.29 -12.35
CA LYS A 256 -0.50 0.49 -12.58
C LYS A 256 -0.75 1.80 -13.32
N GLN A 257 -1.68 1.80 -14.27
CA GLN A 257 -1.98 2.99 -15.07
C GLN A 257 -2.64 4.09 -14.22
N LYS A 258 -3.66 3.75 -13.43
CA LYS A 258 -4.39 4.70 -12.57
C LYS A 258 -3.53 5.23 -11.43
N TRP A 259 -2.60 4.42 -10.92
CA TRP A 259 -1.73 4.78 -9.80
C TRP A 259 -0.35 5.32 -10.19
N LYS A 260 0.02 5.28 -11.48
CA LYS A 260 1.39 5.59 -11.95
C LYS A 260 1.94 6.88 -11.35
N GLU A 261 1.19 7.96 -11.47
CA GLU A 261 1.59 9.29 -11.01
C GLU A 261 1.60 9.38 -9.49
N THR A 262 0.53 8.95 -8.83
CA THR A 262 0.44 8.98 -7.36
C THR A 262 1.56 8.18 -6.70
N TYR A 263 1.85 6.99 -7.21
CA TYR A 263 2.90 6.12 -6.69
C TYR A 263 4.31 6.72 -6.92
N ALA A 264 4.53 7.38 -8.06
CA ALA A 264 5.78 8.11 -8.32
C ALA A 264 5.98 9.29 -7.35
N LEU A 265 4.92 10.05 -7.05
CA LEU A 265 4.96 11.12 -6.04
C LEU A 265 5.16 10.60 -4.62
N ILE A 266 4.66 9.40 -4.30
CA ILE A 266 4.93 8.77 -3.01
C ILE A 266 6.41 8.37 -2.92
N LYS A 267 6.96 7.77 -3.98
CA LYS A 267 8.38 7.41 -4.06
C LYS A 267 9.30 8.65 -3.97
N SER A 268 8.91 9.76 -4.58
CA SER A 268 9.68 11.01 -4.45
C SER A 268 9.69 11.52 -3.01
N GLY A 269 8.60 11.36 -2.25
CA GLY A 269 8.58 11.66 -0.83
C GLY A 269 9.46 10.75 0.04
N VAL A 270 9.65 9.48 -0.34
CA VAL A 270 10.65 8.61 0.30
C VAL A 270 12.06 9.17 0.09
N SER A 271 12.39 9.54 -1.16
CA SER A 271 13.70 10.10 -1.52
C SER A 271 13.97 11.42 -0.79
N TRP A 272 12.96 12.29 -0.72
CA TRP A 272 13.04 13.55 0.02
C TRP A 272 13.29 13.34 1.52
N ASN A 273 12.58 12.40 2.15
CA ASN A 273 12.79 12.04 3.56
C ASN A 273 14.22 11.53 3.86
N GLN A 274 14.92 11.00 2.85
CA GLN A 274 16.29 10.51 2.95
C GLN A 274 17.34 11.59 2.63
N GLY A 275 16.92 12.81 2.29
CA GLY A 275 17.81 13.88 1.84
C GLY A 275 18.36 13.68 0.42
N GLN A 276 17.81 12.72 -0.34
CA GLN A 276 18.15 12.49 -1.74
C GLN A 276 17.34 13.45 -2.62
N PHE A 277 17.63 14.75 -2.51
CA PHE A 277 16.81 15.78 -3.14
C PHE A 277 16.80 15.70 -4.67
N GLU A 278 17.91 15.33 -5.30
CA GLU A 278 17.94 15.13 -6.76
C GLU A 278 17.00 13.99 -7.19
N ASP A 279 17.06 12.82 -6.52
CA ASP A 279 16.18 11.69 -6.82
C ASP A 279 14.70 12.03 -6.56
N PHE A 280 14.44 12.83 -5.51
CA PHE A 280 13.13 13.42 -5.25
C PHE A 280 12.65 14.24 -6.46
N PHE A 281 13.47 15.18 -6.93
CA PHE A 281 13.10 16.06 -8.02
C PHE A 281 12.85 15.29 -9.31
N GLN A 282 13.77 14.38 -9.67
CA GLN A 282 13.65 13.57 -10.89
C GLN A 282 12.36 12.73 -10.88
N SER A 283 12.05 12.09 -9.74
CA SER A 283 10.85 11.26 -9.57
C SER A 283 9.54 12.07 -9.61
N ALA A 284 9.57 13.35 -9.22
CA ALA A 284 8.40 14.24 -9.22
C ALA A 284 8.35 15.21 -10.42
N SER A 285 9.36 15.19 -11.30
CA SER A 285 9.59 16.18 -12.37
C SER A 285 8.40 16.40 -13.30
N PHE A 286 7.63 15.35 -13.59
CA PHE A 286 6.42 15.40 -14.41
C PHE A 286 5.31 16.29 -13.82
N SER A 287 5.34 16.50 -12.50
CA SER A 287 4.31 17.25 -11.77
C SER A 287 4.65 18.74 -11.58
N PHE A 288 5.91 19.12 -11.77
CA PHE A 288 6.37 20.49 -11.54
C PHE A 288 6.04 21.42 -12.71
N ASN A 289 5.65 22.66 -12.38
CA ASN A 289 5.50 23.73 -13.36
C ASN A 289 6.86 24.36 -13.74
N ASN A 290 6.87 25.30 -14.68
CA ASN A 290 8.11 25.92 -15.17
C ASN A 290 8.88 26.65 -14.06
N GLN A 291 8.19 27.42 -13.20
CA GLN A 291 8.81 28.13 -12.08
C GLN A 291 9.50 27.17 -11.10
N GLN A 292 8.88 26.02 -10.80
CA GLN A 292 9.45 25.00 -9.94
C GLN A 292 10.67 24.33 -10.58
N LYS A 293 10.66 24.13 -11.90
CA LYS A 293 11.81 23.61 -12.64
C LYS A 293 12.96 24.62 -12.71
N GLU A 294 12.66 25.91 -12.83
CA GLU A 294 13.64 26.99 -12.77
C GLU A 294 14.25 27.12 -11.37
N GLN A 295 13.43 26.97 -10.32
CA GLN A 295 13.90 26.93 -8.94
C GLN A 295 14.92 25.81 -8.71
N HIS A 296 14.68 24.61 -9.24
CA HIS A 296 15.63 23.49 -9.16
C HIS A 296 17.00 23.78 -9.79
N GLN A 297 17.08 24.72 -10.74
CA GLN A 297 18.36 25.11 -11.33
C GLN A 297 19.16 26.07 -10.44
N GLN A 298 18.57 26.60 -9.37
CA GLN A 298 19.21 27.58 -8.50
C GLN A 298 20.08 26.89 -7.46
N TYR A 299 21.32 27.34 -7.25
CA TYR A 299 22.25 26.73 -6.29
C TYR A 299 21.69 26.57 -4.86
N TRP A 300 20.68 27.37 -4.50
CA TRP A 300 20.10 27.44 -3.17
C TRP A 300 18.91 26.51 -2.91
N TRP A 301 18.32 25.87 -3.92
CA TRP A 301 17.01 25.21 -3.77
C TRP A 301 17.01 24.12 -2.70
N MET A 302 18.07 23.30 -2.65
CA MET A 302 18.22 22.22 -1.68
C MET A 302 18.29 22.72 -0.24
N ALA A 303 18.75 23.95 0.00
CA ALA A 303 18.80 24.52 1.35
C ALA A 303 17.38 24.74 1.91
N TYR A 304 16.43 25.14 1.07
CA TYR A 304 15.04 25.28 1.48
C TYR A 304 14.37 23.91 1.69
N GLU A 305 14.71 22.89 0.90
CA GLU A 305 14.26 21.52 1.17
C GLU A 305 14.78 21.00 2.50
N GLN A 306 16.06 21.25 2.77
CA GLN A 306 16.72 20.87 4.02
C GLN A 306 16.07 21.58 5.23
N ALA A 307 15.76 22.87 5.10
CA ALA A 307 15.07 23.63 6.14
C ALA A 307 13.63 23.16 6.35
N TYR A 308 12.91 22.85 5.26
CA TYR A 308 11.57 22.30 5.38
C TYR A 308 11.57 20.88 5.99
N THR A 309 12.62 20.09 5.74
CA THR A 309 12.86 18.82 6.44
C THR A 309 12.96 19.02 7.96
N ALA A 310 13.64 20.08 8.42
CA ALA A 310 13.70 20.41 9.84
C ALA A 310 12.31 20.63 10.45
N VAL A 311 11.45 21.37 9.76
CA VAL A 311 10.05 21.61 10.18
C VAL A 311 9.27 20.31 10.26
N VAL A 312 9.44 19.42 9.29
CA VAL A 312 8.81 18.09 9.29
C VAL A 312 9.30 17.25 10.47
N ARG A 313 10.61 17.25 10.78
CA ARG A 313 11.16 16.53 11.93
C ARG A 313 10.63 17.05 13.26
N LEU A 314 10.46 18.37 13.39
CA LEU A 314 9.83 18.95 14.58
C LEU A 314 8.38 18.49 14.73
N LYS A 315 7.58 18.49 13.64
CA LYS A 315 6.21 17.96 13.64
C LYS A 315 6.13 16.48 14.03
N GLN A 316 7.14 15.70 13.65
CA GLN A 316 7.31 14.30 14.03
C GLN A 316 7.82 14.12 15.48
N LYS A 317 7.98 15.21 16.24
CA LYS A 317 8.54 15.23 17.60
C LYS A 317 9.98 14.72 17.68
N ASN A 318 10.73 14.84 16.57
CA ASN A 318 12.16 14.53 16.49
C ASN A 318 12.96 15.84 16.49
N THR A 319 13.10 16.41 17.68
CA THR A 319 13.79 17.68 17.91
C THR A 319 15.28 17.63 17.56
N THR A 320 15.96 16.51 17.82
CA THR A 320 17.38 16.32 17.49
C THR A 320 17.60 16.42 15.98
N GLU A 321 16.82 15.71 15.17
CA GLU A 321 16.92 15.84 13.72
C GLU A 321 16.47 17.21 13.24
N ALA A 322 15.41 17.79 13.80
CA ALA A 322 14.99 19.16 13.48
C ALA A 322 16.14 20.16 13.66
N MET A 323 16.88 20.05 14.76
CA MET A 323 18.06 20.86 15.03
C MET A 323 19.12 20.69 13.93
N LEU A 324 19.53 19.45 13.67
CA LEU A 324 20.58 19.14 12.69
C LEU A 324 20.19 19.63 11.29
N HIS A 325 18.97 19.37 10.84
CA HIS A 325 18.49 19.80 9.55
C HIS A 325 18.42 21.34 9.44
N SER A 326 17.95 22.03 10.50
CA SER A 326 17.84 23.49 10.48
C SER A 326 19.19 24.18 10.31
N PHE A 327 20.22 23.70 11.00
CA PHE A 327 21.57 24.28 10.88
C PHE A 327 22.24 23.90 9.58
N ARG A 328 22.12 22.64 9.18
CA ARG A 328 22.67 22.16 7.90
C ARG A 328 22.08 22.90 6.70
N ALA A 329 20.83 23.35 6.78
CA ALA A 329 20.23 24.18 5.73
C ALA A 329 21.02 25.49 5.50
N VAL A 330 21.36 26.20 6.58
CA VAL A 330 22.12 27.47 6.49
C VAL A 330 23.59 27.22 6.16
N GLU A 331 24.26 26.29 6.84
CA GLU A 331 25.68 25.97 6.55
C GLU A 331 25.86 25.45 5.12
N GLY A 332 24.97 24.56 4.69
CA GLY A 332 24.96 24.04 3.32
C GLY A 332 24.72 25.15 2.30
N LEU A 333 23.80 26.07 2.57
CA LEU A 333 23.54 27.22 1.69
C LEU A 333 24.76 28.14 1.56
N ILE A 334 25.41 28.48 2.67
CA ILE A 334 26.64 29.27 2.69
C ILE A 334 27.68 28.59 1.78
N TYR A 335 27.88 27.28 1.94
CA TYR A 335 28.83 26.54 1.12
C TYR A 335 28.46 26.53 -0.38
N GLU A 336 27.20 26.27 -0.73
CA GLU A 336 26.77 26.27 -2.14
C GLU A 336 26.83 27.67 -2.76
N CYS A 337 26.53 28.73 -1.99
CA CYS A 337 26.73 30.12 -2.42
C CYS A 337 28.21 30.38 -2.73
N LEU A 338 29.12 29.97 -1.85
CA LEU A 338 30.57 30.14 -2.08
C LEU A 338 31.02 29.39 -3.34
N LYS A 339 30.56 28.15 -3.52
CA LYS A 339 30.88 27.33 -4.68
C LYS A 339 30.35 27.92 -5.99
N HIS A 340 29.21 28.61 -5.93
CA HIS A 340 28.63 29.33 -7.06
C HIS A 340 29.44 30.59 -7.39
N GLU A 341 29.64 31.48 -6.42
CA GLU A 341 30.23 32.81 -6.61
C GLU A 341 31.76 32.79 -6.80
N PHE A 342 32.44 31.87 -6.11
CA PHE A 342 33.90 31.78 -6.07
C PHE A 342 34.44 30.52 -6.75
N LYS A 343 33.68 29.92 -7.68
CA LYS A 343 34.04 28.68 -8.38
C LYS A 343 35.48 28.66 -8.90
N ASP A 344 35.93 29.75 -9.52
CA ASP A 344 37.26 29.86 -10.13
C ASP A 344 38.40 30.03 -9.10
N TYR A 345 38.05 30.36 -7.86
CA TYR A 345 38.97 30.62 -6.76
C TYR A 345 38.96 29.52 -5.70
N MET A 346 38.01 28.58 -5.76
CA MET A 346 37.91 27.50 -4.80
C MET A 346 38.75 26.28 -5.22
N VAL A 347 39.42 25.67 -4.24
CA VAL A 347 40.04 24.35 -4.37
C VAL A 347 39.23 23.38 -3.52
N ASN A 348 38.53 22.47 -4.20
CA ASN A 348 37.73 21.45 -3.51
C ASN A 348 38.64 20.36 -2.94
N SER A 349 38.36 19.92 -1.73
CA SER A 349 39.00 18.76 -1.09
C SER A 349 37.96 17.69 -0.82
N GLU A 350 38.31 16.43 -1.10
CA GLU A 350 37.45 15.27 -0.77
C GLU A 350 37.59 14.85 0.71
N TYR A 351 38.72 15.16 1.34
CA TYR A 351 39.08 14.65 2.67
C TYR A 351 39.08 15.71 3.77
N THR A 352 39.08 17.00 3.40
CA THR A 352 39.18 18.14 4.31
C THR A 352 38.27 19.29 3.86
N TYR A 353 38.31 20.41 4.59
CA TYR A 353 37.71 21.66 4.11
C TYR A 353 38.33 22.09 2.78
N SER A 354 37.48 22.56 1.85
CA SER A 354 37.91 23.29 0.65
C SER A 354 38.67 24.55 1.03
N SER A 355 39.49 25.09 0.13
CA SER A 355 40.18 26.36 0.35
C SER A 355 39.75 27.42 -0.66
N LEU A 356 39.91 28.70 -0.28
CA LEU A 356 39.74 29.84 -1.17
C LEU A 356 41.11 30.44 -1.47
N LYS A 357 41.44 30.58 -2.75
CA LYS A 357 42.71 31.11 -3.21
C LYS A 357 42.82 32.60 -2.99
N SER A 358 44.00 33.05 -2.56
CA SER A 358 44.34 34.48 -2.40
C SER A 358 44.20 35.29 -3.69
N SER A 359 44.19 34.64 -4.86
CA SER A 359 43.90 35.29 -6.15
C SER A 359 42.51 35.93 -6.22
N VAL A 360 41.56 35.49 -5.38
CA VAL A 360 40.21 36.07 -5.25
C VAL A 360 40.24 37.57 -4.92
N LEU A 361 41.29 38.02 -4.23
CA LEU A 361 41.47 39.41 -3.79
C LEU A 361 41.64 40.39 -4.96
N THR A 362 42.00 39.90 -6.14
CA THR A 362 42.05 40.71 -7.37
C THR A 362 40.66 41.24 -7.73
N LYS A 363 39.63 40.43 -7.51
CA LYS A 363 38.24 40.77 -7.81
C LYS A 363 37.47 41.25 -6.57
N TYR A 364 37.81 40.73 -5.40
CA TYR A 364 37.13 41.00 -4.13
C TYR A 364 38.12 41.47 -3.05
N PRO A 365 38.62 42.73 -3.14
CA PRO A 365 39.68 43.23 -2.25
C PRO A 365 39.25 43.32 -0.78
N ASP A 366 37.95 43.47 -0.50
CA ASP A 366 37.40 43.58 0.86
C ASP A 366 37.59 42.28 1.67
N LEU A 367 37.76 41.14 1.00
CA LEU A 367 38.09 39.87 1.66
C LEU A 367 39.52 39.84 2.22
N SER A 368 40.36 40.83 1.90
CA SER A 368 41.79 40.83 2.28
C SER A 368 42.04 40.62 3.77
N ILE A 369 41.12 41.08 4.64
CA ILE A 369 41.16 40.87 6.10
C ILE A 369 41.19 39.39 6.51
N LEU A 370 40.75 38.48 5.64
CA LEU A 370 40.71 37.03 5.91
C LEU A 370 42.01 36.32 5.52
N PHE A 371 42.80 36.88 4.61
CA PHE A 371 43.95 36.23 3.96
C PHE A 371 45.30 36.56 4.62
N VAL A 372 45.29 37.20 5.79
CA VAL A 372 46.51 37.68 6.45
C VAL A 372 47.00 36.64 7.47
N ASN A 373 48.19 36.06 7.22
CA ASN A 373 48.96 35.34 8.23
C ASN A 373 50.37 35.96 8.31
N GLY A 374 50.54 36.95 9.19
CA GLY A 374 51.77 37.76 9.24
C GLY A 374 51.87 38.73 8.05
N THR A 375 52.99 38.72 7.31
CA THR A 375 53.23 39.63 6.17
C THR A 375 52.86 39.06 4.81
N ASN A 376 52.54 37.76 4.70
CA ASN A 376 52.25 37.08 3.44
C ASN A 376 50.75 36.77 3.30
N LYS A 377 50.20 36.99 2.10
CA LYS A 377 48.84 36.58 1.77
C LYS A 377 48.85 35.09 1.42
N THR A 378 48.13 34.27 2.17
CA THR A 378 48.02 32.82 1.95
C THR A 378 46.57 32.42 1.74
N ASP A 379 46.34 31.38 0.95
CA ASP A 379 45.02 30.77 0.78
C ASP A 379 44.41 30.41 2.14
N ILE A 380 43.08 30.50 2.25
CA ILE A 380 42.36 30.24 3.50
C ILE A 380 41.57 28.95 3.40
N LEU A 381 41.55 28.18 4.48
CA LEU A 381 40.63 27.04 4.60
C LEU A 381 39.21 27.55 4.84
N LEU A 382 38.27 27.05 4.06
CA LEU A 382 36.85 27.31 4.23
C LEU A 382 36.27 26.39 5.30
N ASP A 383 36.75 26.53 6.54
CA ASP A 383 36.04 26.01 7.70
C ASP A 383 34.73 26.78 7.92
N SER A 384 33.86 26.30 8.82
CA SER A 384 32.55 26.91 9.02
C SER A 384 32.62 28.38 9.49
N ARG A 385 33.73 28.85 10.09
CA ARG A 385 33.89 30.25 10.52
C ARG A 385 34.32 31.13 9.34
N ASN A 386 35.31 30.68 8.58
CA ASN A 386 35.79 31.40 7.42
C ASN A 386 34.72 31.46 6.32
N GLN A 387 33.94 30.39 6.13
CA GLN A 387 32.79 30.39 5.22
C GLN A 387 31.80 31.51 5.54
N GLN A 388 31.38 31.61 6.81
CA GLN A 388 30.47 32.67 7.26
C GLN A 388 31.07 34.06 7.02
N ARG A 389 32.34 34.28 7.42
CA ARG A 389 33.00 35.59 7.27
C ARG A 389 33.13 36.01 5.81
N VAL A 390 33.40 35.07 4.89
CA VAL A 390 33.45 35.38 3.46
C VAL A 390 32.07 35.86 2.98
N ILE A 391 30.99 35.16 3.35
CA ILE A 391 29.63 35.56 2.97
C ILE A 391 29.21 36.90 3.58
N GLU A 392 29.49 37.13 4.87
CA GLU A 392 29.17 38.40 5.54
C GLU A 392 29.85 39.59 4.85
N LEU A 393 31.12 39.44 4.45
CA LEU A 393 31.85 40.49 3.73
C LEU A 393 31.40 40.63 2.27
N PHE A 394 31.08 39.53 1.60
CA PHE A 394 30.71 39.52 0.19
C PHE A 394 29.30 40.08 -0.05
N ILE A 395 28.31 39.61 0.72
CA ILE A 395 26.89 40.01 0.57
C ILE A 395 26.57 41.24 1.44
N ASN A 396 27.51 41.66 2.30
CA ASN A 396 27.30 42.73 3.28
C ASN A 396 26.09 42.45 4.20
N VAL A 397 26.04 41.23 4.74
CA VAL A 397 25.00 40.76 5.67
C VAL A 397 25.60 40.49 7.05
N ASP A 398 24.81 40.67 8.10
CA ASP A 398 25.18 40.26 9.46
C ASP A 398 24.47 38.94 9.80
N LEU A 399 25.24 37.85 9.83
CA LEU A 399 24.72 36.53 10.23
C LEU A 399 24.98 36.24 11.72
N LYS A 400 25.36 37.23 12.55
CA LYS A 400 25.65 37.01 13.99
C LYS A 400 24.50 36.34 14.74
N ASP A 401 23.25 36.65 14.39
CA ASP A 401 22.06 36.05 15.01
C ASP A 401 22.03 34.52 14.84
N TRP A 402 22.67 34.00 13.79
CA TRP A 402 22.88 32.57 13.60
C TRP A 402 24.29 32.12 14.01
N GLY A 403 25.32 32.89 13.67
CA GLY A 403 26.72 32.45 13.65
C GLY A 403 27.59 32.96 14.79
N SER A 404 27.02 33.56 15.84
CA SER A 404 27.79 33.99 17.01
C SER A 404 28.53 32.83 17.69
N ALA A 405 29.68 33.13 18.32
CA ALA A 405 30.48 32.13 19.02
C ALA A 405 29.69 31.43 20.15
N GLU A 406 28.83 32.18 20.85
CA GLU A 406 27.95 31.64 21.89
C GLU A 406 26.99 30.58 21.33
N LEU A 407 26.27 30.90 20.25
CA LEU A 407 25.31 29.98 19.64
C LEU A 407 26.00 28.76 19.02
N ARG A 408 27.13 28.94 18.34
CA ARG A 408 27.91 27.82 17.79
C ARG A 408 28.37 26.86 18.87
N ASN A 409 28.90 27.38 19.98
CA ASN A 409 29.32 26.55 21.12
C ASN A 409 28.12 25.83 21.75
N HIS A 410 26.97 26.50 21.84
CA HIS A 410 25.74 25.89 22.35
C HIS A 410 25.27 24.73 21.47
N ARG A 411 25.20 24.94 20.14
CA ARG A 411 24.87 23.90 19.15
C ARG A 411 25.82 22.73 19.18
N ASN A 412 27.12 23.00 19.28
CA ASN A 412 28.15 21.98 19.34
C ASN A 412 27.96 21.12 20.59
N ARG A 413 27.71 21.75 21.75
CA ARG A 413 27.42 21.04 23.00
C ARG A 413 26.17 20.18 22.89
N LEU A 414 25.08 20.69 22.30
CA LEU A 414 23.86 19.92 22.10
C LEU A 414 24.08 18.73 21.15
N SER A 415 24.87 18.92 20.08
CA SER A 415 25.15 17.87 19.09
C SER A 415 26.03 16.74 19.63
N HIS A 416 26.90 17.03 20.60
CA HIS A 416 27.74 16.04 21.28
C HIS A 416 27.09 15.40 22.51
N LYS A 417 25.92 15.89 22.95
CA LYS A 417 25.19 15.34 24.10
C LYS A 417 24.45 14.07 23.68
N LEU A 418 24.57 13.00 24.48
CA LEU A 418 23.76 11.81 24.31
C LEU A 418 22.32 12.06 24.79
N GLY A 419 21.34 11.47 24.10
CA GLY A 419 19.92 11.61 24.39
C GLY A 419 19.20 12.62 23.48
N GLY A 420 17.95 12.93 23.82
CA GLY A 420 17.15 13.91 23.08
C GLY A 420 17.43 15.36 23.52
N ILE A 421 17.05 16.30 22.68
CA ILE A 421 16.97 17.73 23.02
C ILE A 421 15.50 18.12 23.23
N SER A 422 15.21 19.01 24.17
CA SER A 422 13.88 19.60 24.30
C SER A 422 13.59 20.61 23.18
N GLU A 423 12.32 20.92 22.92
CA GLU A 423 11.96 22.03 22.02
C GLU A 423 12.55 23.37 22.48
N GLY A 424 12.56 23.62 23.79
CA GLY A 424 13.19 24.82 24.35
C GLY A 424 14.69 24.91 24.05
N GLU A 425 15.42 23.80 24.18
CA GLU A 425 16.85 23.73 23.79
C GLU A 425 17.04 23.95 22.28
N LEU A 426 16.16 23.39 21.44
CA LEU A 426 16.17 23.63 19.98
C LEU A 426 16.00 25.12 19.65
N TYR A 427 15.02 25.79 20.27
CA TYR A 427 14.75 27.20 20.03
C TYR A 427 15.91 28.08 20.52
N GLN A 428 16.41 27.85 21.73
CA GLN A 428 17.55 28.59 22.28
C GLN A 428 18.83 28.44 21.45
N ALA A 429 18.99 27.32 20.72
CA ALA A 429 20.11 27.11 19.81
C ALA A 429 20.09 28.01 18.56
N TRP A 430 18.97 28.68 18.31
CA TRP A 430 18.77 29.70 17.27
C TRP A 430 18.78 31.15 17.77
N GLY A 431 18.89 31.37 19.09
CA GLY A 431 18.93 32.71 19.67
C GLY A 431 18.17 32.81 20.98
N LYS A 432 18.53 33.79 21.82
CA LYS A 432 17.85 34.06 23.10
C LYS A 432 16.40 34.52 22.90
N ASP A 433 16.12 35.14 21.75
CA ASP A 433 14.79 35.65 21.38
C ASP A 433 13.93 34.65 20.59
N THR A 434 14.34 33.38 20.52
CA THR A 434 13.58 32.32 19.85
C THR A 434 12.84 31.50 20.90
N TYR A 435 11.52 31.67 21.00
CA TYR A 435 10.73 31.09 22.11
C TYR A 435 9.79 29.97 21.68
N ASN A 436 9.47 29.90 20.39
CA ASN A 436 8.50 28.96 19.84
C ASN A 436 8.86 28.58 18.40
N GLN A 437 8.12 27.60 17.85
CA GLN A 437 8.30 27.12 16.49
C GLN A 437 8.23 28.24 15.44
N LYS A 438 7.36 29.23 15.59
CA LYS A 438 7.20 30.31 14.61
C LYS A 438 8.43 31.20 14.56
N ASP A 439 8.99 31.56 15.72
CA ASP A 439 10.21 32.35 15.80
C ASP A 439 11.40 31.57 15.21
N TRP A 440 11.46 30.28 15.50
CA TRP A 440 12.49 29.37 14.99
C TRP A 440 12.45 29.24 13.46
N GLU A 441 11.28 28.95 12.89
CA GLU A 441 11.10 28.89 11.43
C GLU A 441 11.45 30.21 10.76
N LYS A 442 11.06 31.34 11.38
CA LYS A 442 11.39 32.68 10.89
C LYS A 442 12.90 32.95 10.93
N GLY A 443 13.59 32.54 11.99
CA GLY A 443 15.05 32.66 12.09
C GLY A 443 15.76 31.92 10.96
N ILE A 444 15.36 30.68 10.68
CA ILE A 444 15.88 29.88 9.56
C ILE A 444 15.61 30.60 8.24
N LEU A 445 14.35 30.94 7.98
CA LEU A 445 13.93 31.55 6.73
C LEU A 445 14.63 32.87 6.46
N ASN A 446 14.79 33.72 7.48
CA ASN A 446 15.50 34.99 7.37
C ASN A 446 16.94 34.77 6.90
N CYS A 447 17.66 33.80 7.47
CA CYS A 447 19.03 33.49 7.04
C CYS A 447 19.06 33.04 5.56
N LEU A 448 18.15 32.15 5.15
CA LEU A 448 18.09 31.67 3.77
C LEU A 448 17.75 32.81 2.78
N ASN A 449 16.73 33.61 3.09
CA ASN A 449 16.32 34.75 2.27
C ASN A 449 17.43 35.81 2.18
N LEU A 450 18.15 36.09 3.29
CA LEU A 450 19.25 37.05 3.31
C LEU A 450 20.38 36.64 2.36
N ILE A 451 20.77 35.36 2.35
CA ILE A 451 21.85 34.87 1.49
C ILE A 451 21.42 34.78 0.02
N THR A 452 20.14 34.49 -0.24
CA THR A 452 19.64 34.19 -1.60
C THR A 452 18.88 35.34 -2.25
N GLU A 453 18.67 36.44 -1.52
CA GLU A 453 17.82 37.57 -1.89
C GLU A 453 16.35 37.23 -2.19
N ASN A 454 15.92 35.99 -1.87
CA ASN A 454 14.54 35.57 -1.99
C ASN A 454 13.64 36.28 -0.97
N LYS A 455 12.34 36.29 -1.26
CA LYS A 455 11.30 36.95 -0.45
C LYS A 455 10.19 35.99 -0.04
N PHE A 456 10.55 34.75 0.27
CA PHE A 456 9.59 33.79 0.80
C PHE A 456 9.13 34.23 2.19
N ASN A 457 7.84 34.08 2.49
CA ASN A 457 7.26 34.40 3.80
C ASN A 457 7.22 33.17 4.72
N TYR A 458 7.34 31.97 4.16
CA TYR A 458 7.35 30.71 4.89
C TYR A 458 8.29 29.69 4.25
N LEU A 459 8.88 28.80 5.05
CA LEU A 459 9.76 27.74 4.56
C LEU A 459 9.08 26.81 3.55
N TRP A 460 7.80 26.52 3.73
CA TRP A 460 7.04 25.67 2.79
C TRP A 460 6.89 26.30 1.40
N GLN A 461 7.02 27.63 1.26
CA GLN A 461 6.99 28.29 -0.04
C GLN A 461 8.30 28.09 -0.81
N GLY A 462 9.42 28.00 -0.09
CA GLY A 462 10.73 27.72 -0.68
C GLY A 462 10.98 26.24 -0.93
N SER A 463 10.16 25.33 -0.41
CA SER A 463 10.27 23.88 -0.65
C SER A 463 9.31 23.43 -1.76
N LEU A 464 9.85 22.82 -2.81
CA LEU A 464 9.10 22.13 -3.85
C LEU A 464 8.29 20.97 -3.28
N PHE A 465 8.81 20.29 -2.24
CA PHE A 465 8.17 19.14 -1.63
C PHE A 465 6.83 19.46 -0.96
N ALA A 466 6.65 20.65 -0.40
CA ALA A 466 5.37 21.06 0.18
C ALA A 466 4.21 20.91 -0.82
N SER A 467 4.44 21.23 -2.10
CA SER A 467 3.44 21.04 -3.16
C SER A 467 3.19 19.57 -3.50
N ILE A 468 4.23 18.72 -3.42
CA ILE A 468 4.12 17.28 -3.65
C ILE A 468 3.31 16.63 -2.53
N HIS A 469 3.54 17.04 -1.29
CA HIS A 469 2.79 16.56 -0.13
C HIS A 469 1.28 16.74 -0.31
N GLU A 470 0.87 17.94 -0.72
CA GLU A 470 -0.54 18.26 -0.96
C GLU A 470 -1.13 17.51 -2.16
N ARG A 471 -0.35 17.31 -3.24
CA ARG A 471 -0.78 16.52 -4.40
C ARG A 471 -1.02 15.06 -4.05
N VAL A 472 -0.11 14.44 -3.29
CA VAL A 472 -0.29 13.06 -2.82
C VAL A 472 -1.52 12.96 -1.92
N ARG A 473 -1.67 13.88 -0.96
CA ARG A 473 -2.84 13.93 -0.07
C ARG A 473 -4.15 14.03 -0.86
N THR A 474 -4.18 14.89 -1.88
CA THR A 474 -5.36 15.08 -2.74
C THR A 474 -5.65 13.85 -3.58
N ALA A 475 -4.61 13.24 -4.17
CA ALA A 475 -4.74 12.01 -4.95
C ALA A 475 -5.30 10.86 -4.11
N ILE A 476 -4.81 10.67 -2.88
CA ILE A 476 -5.31 9.64 -1.96
C ILE A 476 -6.76 9.91 -1.54
N LYS A 477 -7.13 11.17 -1.26
CA LYS A 477 -8.52 11.54 -0.92
C LYS A 477 -9.49 11.26 -2.05
N ASN A 478 -9.09 11.59 -3.28
CA ASN A 478 -9.94 11.55 -4.47
C ASN A 478 -9.89 10.22 -5.22
N TYR A 479 -9.01 9.29 -4.82
CA TYR A 479 -8.95 7.98 -5.45
C TYR A 479 -10.25 7.22 -5.17
N ASN A 480 -11.01 7.03 -6.24
CA ASN A 480 -12.16 6.15 -6.27
C ASN A 480 -11.72 4.83 -6.88
N VAL A 481 -12.19 3.73 -6.31
CA VAL A 481 -11.82 2.39 -6.73
C VAL A 481 -12.47 2.01 -8.08
N VAL A 482 -13.60 2.64 -8.41
CA VAL A 482 -14.40 2.42 -9.64
C VAL A 482 -13.61 2.71 -10.91
#